data_AF-A0A644XIH2-F1
#
_entry.id   AF-A0A644XIH2-F1
#
_cell.length_a   1.000
_cell.length_b   1.000
_cell.length_c   1.000
_cell.angle_alpha   90.00
_cell.angle_beta   90.00
_cell.angle_gamma   90.00
#
_symmetry.space_group_name_H-M   'P 1'
#
loop_
_entity.id
_entity.type
_entity.pdbx_description
1 polymer ?
#
loop_
_entity_poly.entity_id
_entity_poly.type
_entity_poly.pdbx_seq_one_letter_code
_entity_poly.pdbx_strand_id
1 'polypeptide(L)'
;MKTIKAIFTKEKQNEPTGRAYSFNTELDVKVGDLLASNDYKGKYLQVVGVEDDVYGYFSYKTGELKKDMSSGCGLIKTLGDDTVIVDERVMETNYTGF
;
A
#
# COMPACT_ATOMS: atom_id res chain seq x y z
N MET A 1 -1.53 2.74 -13.88
CA MET A 1 -1.75 3.28 -12.52
C MET A 1 -3.04 2.70 -11.96
N LYS A 2 -3.05 2.33 -10.68
CA LYS A 2 -4.21 1.76 -9.96
C LYS A 2 -4.27 2.28 -8.53
N THR A 3 -5.45 2.25 -7.91
CA THR A 3 -5.60 2.53 -6.47
C THR A 3 -5.56 1.23 -5.69
N ILE A 4 -4.78 1.22 -4.61
CA ILE A 4 -4.63 0.08 -3.72
C ILE A 4 -5.05 0.48 -2.31
N LYS A 5 -5.58 -0.49 -1.58
CA LYS A 5 -5.81 -0.38 -0.13
C LYS A 5 -4.69 -1.15 0.55
N ALA A 6 -3.95 -0.49 1.43
CA ALA A 6 -2.87 -1.10 2.19
C ALA A 6 -2.98 -0.75 3.68
N ILE A 7 -2.54 -1.66 4.54
CA ILE A 7 -2.39 -1.41 5.98
C ILE A 7 -0.92 -1.23 6.32
N PHE A 8 -0.63 -0.39 7.31
CA PHE A 8 0.71 -0.31 7.87
C PHE A 8 0.95 -1.49 8.80
N THR A 9 1.98 -2.28 8.53
CA THR A 9 2.37 -3.43 9.35
C THR A 9 3.90 -3.50 9.44
N LYS A 10 4.42 -4.22 10.44
CA LYS A 10 5.86 -4.53 10.54
C LYS A 10 6.21 -5.87 9.90
N GLU A 11 5.22 -6.73 9.73
CA GLU A 11 5.35 -8.11 9.26
C GLU A 11 4.09 -8.51 8.49
N LYS A 12 4.18 -9.55 7.65
CA LYS A 12 3.04 -10.03 6.89
C LYS A 12 1.98 -10.59 7.83
N GLN A 13 0.76 -10.06 7.75
CA GLN A 13 -0.38 -10.55 8.49
C GLN A 13 -1.27 -11.39 7.57
N ASN A 14 -1.57 -12.63 7.93
CA ASN A 14 -2.55 -13.44 7.18
C ASN A 14 -3.94 -12.82 7.23
N GLU A 15 -4.30 -12.29 8.40
CA GLU A 15 -5.52 -11.52 8.61
C GLU A 15 -5.12 -10.08 8.93
N PRO A 16 -5.05 -9.19 7.92
CA PRO A 16 -4.60 -7.83 8.12
C PRO A 16 -5.58 -7.08 9.04
N THR A 17 -5.17 -6.87 10.29
CA THR A 17 -5.93 -6.11 11.27
C THR A 17 -5.37 -4.70 11.36
N GLY A 18 -6.17 -3.70 11.02
CA GLY A 18 -5.71 -2.32 11.08
C GLY A 18 -6.50 -1.35 10.22
N ARG A 19 -6.09 -0.08 10.29
CA ARG A 19 -6.66 0.97 9.46
C ARG A 19 -6.11 0.84 8.05
N ALA A 20 -6.98 0.57 7.09
CA ALA A 20 -6.64 0.57 5.69
C ALA A 20 -6.50 2.01 5.18
N TYR A 21 -5.48 2.23 4.36
CA TYR A 21 -5.18 3.48 3.70
C TYR A 21 -5.17 3.25 2.19
N SER A 22 -5.69 4.22 1.45
CA SER A 22 -5.71 4.15 -0.01
C SER A 22 -4.54 4.90 -0.59
N PHE A 23 -3.86 4.27 -1.54
CA PHE A 23 -2.73 4.84 -2.25
C PHE A 23 -2.85 4.58 -3.73
N ASN A 24 -2.34 5.49 -4.55
CA ASN A 24 -2.15 5.24 -5.97
C ASN A 24 -0.76 4.71 -6.22
N THR A 25 -0.65 3.73 -7.11
CA THR A 25 0.66 3.19 -7.53
C THR A 25 0.63 2.76 -8.98
N GLU A 26 1.81 2.80 -9.60
CA GLU A 26 2.04 2.21 -10.93
C GLU A 26 2.61 0.80 -10.84
N LEU A 27 3.00 0.36 -9.63
CA LEU A 27 3.47 -0.99 -9.37
C LEU A 27 2.36 -2.00 -9.62
N ASP A 28 2.72 -3.12 -10.25
CA ASP A 28 1.82 -4.23 -10.44
C ASP A 28 1.72 -5.08 -9.16
N VAL A 29 0.98 -4.57 -8.19
CA VAL A 29 0.75 -5.25 -6.89
C VAL A 29 -0.52 -6.08 -6.90
N LYS A 30 -0.56 -7.09 -6.04
CA LYS A 30 -1.74 -7.93 -5.73
C LYS A 30 -2.03 -7.93 -4.23
N VAL A 31 -3.25 -8.35 -3.88
CA VAL A 31 -3.66 -8.53 -2.47
C VAL A 31 -2.73 -9.53 -1.78
N GLY A 32 -2.22 -9.15 -0.62
CA GLY A 32 -1.26 -9.92 0.18
C GLY A 32 0.21 -9.55 -0.03
N ASP A 33 0.54 -8.71 -1.02
CA ASP A 33 1.90 -8.19 -1.18
C ASP A 33 2.27 -7.24 -0.05
N LEU A 34 3.56 -7.22 0.30
CA LEU A 34 4.15 -6.24 1.20
C LEU A 34 4.92 -5.22 0.36
N LEU A 35 4.71 -3.94 0.62
CA LEU A 35 5.44 -2.85 -0.02
C LEU A 35 6.34 -2.18 1.01
N ALA A 36 7.60 -1.98 0.65
CA ALA A 36 8.52 -1.13 1.41
C ALA A 36 8.67 0.19 0.67
N SER A 37 8.64 1.29 1.41
CA SER A 37 8.88 2.63 0.85
C SER A 37 9.75 3.39 1.84
N ASN A 38 10.76 4.11 1.36
CA ASN A 38 11.66 4.88 2.22
C ASN A 38 10.95 6.02 2.98
N ASP A 39 9.77 6.46 2.52
CA ASP A 39 8.88 7.36 3.25
C ASP A 39 8.41 6.78 4.60
N TYR A 40 8.34 5.45 4.71
CA TYR A 40 7.76 4.75 5.86
C TYR A 40 8.79 3.87 6.56
N LYS A 41 9.97 4.43 6.87
CA LYS A 41 11.08 3.73 7.53
C LYS A 41 10.63 2.86 8.72
N GLY A 42 10.90 1.56 8.63
CA GLY A 42 10.58 0.58 9.68
C GLY A 42 9.12 0.10 9.68
N LYS A 43 8.33 0.43 8.65
CA LYS A 43 6.99 -0.11 8.42
C LYS A 43 6.84 -0.52 6.96
N TYR A 44 6.10 -1.59 6.75
CA TYR A 44 5.67 -2.05 5.45
C TYR A 44 4.20 -1.70 5.24
N LEU A 45 3.81 -1.64 3.98
CA LEU A 45 2.45 -1.47 3.52
C LEU A 45 1.97 -2.80 2.96
N GLN A 46 1.15 -3.52 3.70
CA GLN A 46 0.58 -4.75 3.18
C GLN A 46 -0.69 -4.44 2.39
N VAL A 47 -0.73 -4.85 1.13
CA VAL A 47 -1.88 -4.68 0.24
C VAL A 47 -3.01 -5.60 0.70
N VAL A 48 -4.15 -5.00 0.99
CA VAL A 48 -5.38 -5.70 1.43
C VAL A 48 -6.50 -5.63 0.39
N GLY A 49 -6.36 -4.73 -0.58
CA GLY A 49 -7.30 -4.57 -1.68
C GLY A 49 -6.65 -3.87 -2.86
N VAL A 50 -7.09 -4.21 -4.06
CA VAL A 50 -6.68 -3.55 -5.30
C VAL A 50 -7.95 -3.15 -6.03
N GLU A 51 -8.00 -1.91 -6.48
CA GLU A 51 -9.10 -1.38 -7.27
C GLU A 51 -8.62 -1.23 -8.72
N ASP A 52 -9.46 -1.60 -9.69
CA ASP A 52 -9.16 -1.45 -11.11
C ASP A 52 -9.13 0.02 -11.58
N ASP A 53 -9.79 0.90 -10.82
CA ASP A 53 -9.88 2.32 -11.09
C ASP A 53 -8.84 3.14 -10.31
N VAL A 54 -8.47 4.29 -10.87
CA VAL A 54 -7.66 5.31 -10.19
C VAL A 54 -8.58 6.34 -9.55
N TYR A 55 -8.42 6.53 -8.25
CA TYR A 55 -9.17 7.49 -7.44
C TYR A 55 -8.25 8.61 -6.93
N GLY A 56 -8.76 9.85 -6.95
CA GLY A 56 -8.04 11.01 -6.45
C GLY A 56 -8.30 11.31 -4.97
N TYR A 57 -9.46 10.89 -4.45
CA TYR A 57 -9.97 11.30 -3.15
C TYR A 57 -10.62 10.13 -2.39
N PHE A 58 -10.63 10.20 -1.06
CA PHE A 58 -11.39 9.28 -0.21
C PHE A 58 -12.27 10.07 0.76
N SER A 59 -13.47 9.59 1.06
CA SER A 59 -14.35 10.24 2.03
C SER A 59 -13.89 9.98 3.46
N TYR A 60 -13.72 11.02 4.28
CA TYR A 60 -13.44 10.85 5.71
C TYR A 60 -14.63 10.26 6.47
N LYS A 61 -15.85 10.45 5.94
CA LYS A 61 -17.09 10.05 6.60
C LYS A 61 -17.44 8.59 6.33
N THR A 62 -17.29 8.14 5.09
CA THR A 62 -17.71 6.79 4.65
C THR A 62 -16.54 5.89 4.28
N GLY A 63 -15.34 6.42 4.08
CA GLY A 63 -14.20 5.66 3.56
C GLY A 63 -14.30 5.35 2.06
N GLU A 64 -15.33 5.84 1.37
CA GLU A 64 -15.54 5.60 -0.06
C GLU A 64 -14.49 6.34 -0.90
N LEU A 65 -14.05 5.68 -1.97
CA LEU A 65 -13.13 6.26 -2.94
C LEU A 65 -13.92 7.09 -3.95
N LYS A 66 -13.40 8.28 -4.26
CA LYS A 66 -14.03 9.26 -5.15
C LYS A 66 -13.03 9.77 -6.17
N LYS A 67 -13.50 9.95 -7.40
CA LYS A 67 -12.72 10.56 -8.48
C LYS A 67 -12.78 12.10 -8.37
N ASP A 68 -13.91 12.63 -7.94
CA ASP A 68 -14.15 14.07 -7.80
C ASP A 68 -13.95 14.58 -6.36
N MET A 69 -13.39 15.77 -6.25
CA MET A 69 -13.22 16.46 -4.98
C MET A 69 -14.59 16.87 -4.42
N SER A 70 -14.89 16.45 -3.19
CA SER A 70 -16.08 16.90 -2.45
C SER A 70 -15.68 17.31 -1.04
N SER A 71 -16.46 18.20 -0.43
CA SER A 71 -16.26 18.59 0.98
C SER A 71 -16.22 17.36 1.89
N GLY A 72 -15.20 17.28 2.75
CA GLY A 72 -14.99 16.12 3.62
C GLY A 72 -14.29 14.93 2.95
N CYS A 73 -13.55 15.14 1.86
CA CYS A 73 -12.67 14.14 1.27
C CYS A 73 -11.19 14.46 1.55
N GLY A 74 -10.40 13.41 1.76
CA GLY A 74 -8.95 13.47 1.79
C GLY A 74 -8.36 13.12 0.44
N LEU A 75 -7.15 13.62 0.16
CA LEU A 75 -6.41 13.26 -1.05
C LEU A 75 -5.79 11.87 -0.89
N ILE A 76 -5.96 11.04 -1.92
CA ILE A 76 -5.25 9.76 -2.02
C ILE A 76 -3.81 10.07 -2.43
N LYS A 77 -2.86 9.61 -1.62
CA LYS A 77 -1.43 9.81 -1.91
C LYS A 77 -0.95 8.79 -2.93
N THR A 78 -0.04 9.20 -3.80
CA THR A 78 0.70 8.29 -4.66
C THR A 78 1.91 7.75 -3.90
N LEU A 79 2.16 6.44 -3.99
CA LEU A 79 3.40 5.86 -3.49
C LEU A 79 4.57 6.39 -4.33
N GLY A 80 5.66 6.79 -3.67
CA GLY A 80 6.86 7.25 -4.37
C GLY A 80 7.50 6.13 -5.20
N ASP A 81 8.27 6.51 -6.22
CA ASP A 81 8.97 5.61 -7.14
C ASP A 81 9.98 4.67 -6.45
N ASP A 82 10.42 5.01 -5.24
CA ASP A 82 11.28 4.19 -4.39
C ASP A 82 10.53 3.00 -3.75
N THR A 83 9.21 2.95 -3.88
CA THR A 83 8.41 1.88 -3.31
C THR A 83 8.65 0.57 -4.06
N VAL A 84 8.99 -0.50 -3.33
CA VAL A 84 9.26 -1.82 -3.89
C VAL A 84 8.39 -2.88 -3.24
N ILE A 85 8.04 -3.90 -4.00
CA ILE A 85 7.35 -5.10 -3.50
C ILE A 85 8.39 -5.96 -2.79
N VAL A 86 8.20 -6.19 -1.50
CA VAL A 86 9.00 -7.09 -0.67
C VAL A 86 8.32 -8.45 -0.67
N ASP A 87 8.88 -9.41 -1.40
CA ASP A 87 8.47 -10.80 -1.32
C ASP A 87 9.32 -11.52 -0.25
N GLU A 88 8.66 -12.21 0.69
CA GLU A 88 9.31 -12.98 1.75
C GLU A 88 10.29 -14.05 1.23
N ARG A 89 10.28 -14.38 -0.06
CA ARG A 89 11.24 -15.35 -0.65
C ARG A 89 12.64 -14.81 -0.88
N VAL A 90 12.93 -13.54 -0.58
CA VAL A 90 14.27 -12.94 -0.76
C VAL A 90 14.86 -12.43 0.56
N MET A 91 14.76 -13.24 1.62
CA MET A 91 15.62 -13.12 2.80
C MET A 91 16.51 -14.35 3.03
N GLU A 92 16.68 -15.20 2.02
CA GLU A 92 17.54 -16.38 2.10
C GLU A 92 18.57 -16.41 0.97
N THR A 93 19.41 -15.38 0.86
CA THR A 93 20.76 -15.48 0.28
C THR A 93 21.45 -14.15 0.44
N ASN A 94 22.31 -14.03 1.45
CA ASN A 94 23.61 -13.34 1.40
C ASN A 94 24.05 -12.99 2.82
N TYR A 95 24.44 -14.00 3.61
CA TYR A 95 25.48 -13.86 4.64
C TYR A 95 25.98 -15.26 5.05
N THR A 96 26.53 -16.02 4.10
CA THR A 96 27.50 -17.06 4.40
C THR A 96 28.66 -16.99 3.40
N GLY A 97 29.89 -16.86 3.92
CA GLY A 97 31.17 -16.90 3.19
C GLY A 97 31.67 -15.50 2.81
N PHE A 98 32.82 -15.01 3.25
CA PHE A 98 34.08 -15.65 3.65
C PHE A 98 34.74 -14.89 4.80
#